data_AF-A0A954QNS5-F1
#
_entry.id   AF-A0A954QNS5-F1
#
_cell.length_a   1.000
_cell.length_b   1.000
_cell.length_c   1.000
_cell.angle_alpha   90.00
_cell.angle_beta   90.00
_cell.angle_gamma   90.00
#
_symmetry.space_group_name_H-M   'P 1'
#
loop_
_entity.id
_entity.type
_entity.pdbx_description
1 polymer ?
#
loop_
_entity_poly.entity_id
_entity_poly.type
_entity_poly.pdbx_seq_one_letter_code
_entity_poly.pdbx_strand_id
1 'polypeptide(L)'
;MAKRLERDWPEDSSITTGDDAGPFINIQVHSNTPARTWLRIADLFLGTDVLSAEVRISSIITMTGDIGWDDYLLLHHFDPSVELDPYP
;
A
#
# COMPACT_ATOMS: atom_id res chain seq x y z
N MET A 1 -10.10 -7.20 13.64
CA MET A 1 -9.34 -6.68 12.49
C MET A 1 -7.97 -6.17 12.89
N ALA A 2 -7.81 -5.37 13.96
CA ALA A 2 -6.50 -4.93 14.47
C ALA A 2 -5.49 -6.08 14.76
N LYS A 3 -5.98 -7.24 15.21
CA LYS A 3 -5.13 -8.40 15.57
C LYS A 3 -4.33 -9.06 14.43
N ARG A 4 -4.59 -8.76 13.15
CA ARG A 4 -3.83 -9.37 12.02
C ARG A 4 -2.59 -8.56 11.62
N LEU A 5 -2.50 -7.30 12.06
CA LEU A 5 -1.31 -6.46 11.89
C LEU A 5 -0.36 -6.52 13.11
N GLU A 6 -0.82 -7.03 14.26
CA GLU A 6 -0.08 -7.03 15.53
C GLU A 6 0.92 -8.19 15.71
N ARG A 7 1.02 -9.13 14.77
CA ARG A 7 1.98 -10.24 14.86
C ARG A 7 2.98 -10.16 13.70
N ASP A 8 4.14 -9.59 14.02
CA ASP A 8 5.40 -9.73 13.29
C ASP A 8 5.55 -8.96 11.97
N TRP A 9 5.08 -7.70 11.91
CA TRP A 9 5.58 -6.77 10.91
C TRP A 9 6.92 -6.17 11.41
N PRO A 10 8.08 -6.52 10.82
CA PRO A 10 9.40 -6.14 11.35
C PRO A 10 9.81 -4.70 11.00
N GLU A 11 8.89 -3.92 10.45
CA GLU A 11 9.12 -2.66 9.77
C GLU A 11 8.31 -1.55 10.44
N ASP A 12 8.91 -0.36 10.52
CA ASP A 12 8.23 0.80 11.07
C ASP A 12 7.07 1.20 10.15
N SER A 13 5.95 1.57 10.77
CA SER A 13 4.79 2.08 10.06
C SER A 13 4.20 3.29 10.75
N SER A 14 3.63 4.19 9.95
CA SER A 14 2.87 5.34 10.42
C SER A 14 1.53 5.41 9.70
N ILE A 15 0.56 5.97 10.41
CA ILE A 15 -0.77 6.22 9.87
C ILE A 15 -1.04 7.71 9.99
N THR A 16 -1.47 8.32 8.89
CA THR A 16 -1.96 9.69 8.87
C THR A 16 -3.34 9.71 8.24
N THR A 17 -4.19 10.60 8.71
CA THR A 17 -5.57 10.75 8.23
C THR A 17 -5.79 12.22 7.88
N GLY A 18 -6.63 12.48 6.88
CA GLY A 18 -6.97 13.85 6.51
C GLY A 18 -8.23 13.92 5.67
N ASP A 19 -8.49 15.10 5.15
CA ASP A 19 -9.59 15.41 4.26
C ASP A 19 -9.05 16.32 3.16
N ASP A 20 -8.86 15.76 1.95
CA ASP A 20 -8.42 16.50 0.77
C ASP A 20 -9.20 15.95 -0.43
N ALA A 21 -10.19 16.73 -0.89
CA ALA A 21 -11.23 16.29 -1.82
C ALA A 21 -11.98 15.01 -1.37
N GLY A 22 -12.02 14.76 -0.05
CA GLY A 22 -12.62 13.59 0.57
C GLY A 22 -11.76 13.03 1.70
N PRO A 23 -12.36 12.26 2.63
CA PRO A 23 -11.63 11.66 3.74
C PRO A 23 -10.66 10.58 3.25
N PHE A 24 -9.43 10.60 3.77
CA PHE A 24 -8.41 9.61 3.42
C PHE A 24 -7.65 9.08 4.65
N ILE A 25 -7.03 7.92 4.45
CA ILE A 25 -6.08 7.30 5.37
C ILE A 25 -4.83 6.96 4.55
N ASN A 26 -3.68 7.49 4.95
CA ASN A 26 -2.38 7.11 4.42
C ASN A 26 -1.69 6.18 5.41
N ILE A 27 -1.29 5.01 4.92
CA ILE A 27 -0.48 4.04 5.65
C ILE A 27 0.90 4.03 5.01
N GLN A 28 1.91 4.41 5.77
CA GLN A 28 3.30 4.40 5.31
C GLN A 28 4.04 3.27 6.02
N VAL A 29 4.83 2.51 5.26
CA VAL A 29 5.65 1.40 5.78
C VAL A 29 7.08 1.62 5.30
N HIS A 30 8.03 1.66 6.23
CA HIS A 30 9.44 1.77 5.91
C HIS A 30 10.07 0.37 5.88
N SER A 31 10.57 -0.04 4.71
CA SER A 31 11.07 -1.40 4.50
C SER A 31 12.53 -1.45 4.07
N ASN A 32 13.30 -2.34 4.70
CA ASN A 32 14.63 -2.73 4.22
C ASN A 32 14.58 -3.88 3.20
N THR A 33 13.39 -4.47 2.98
CA THR A 33 13.16 -5.57 2.04
C THR A 33 11.89 -5.32 1.20
N PRO A 34 11.88 -4.26 0.36
CA PRO A 34 10.68 -3.76 -0.31
C PRO A 34 9.90 -4.86 -1.06
N ALA A 35 10.60 -5.80 -1.71
CA ALA A 35 9.95 -6.93 -2.40
C ALA A 35 9.15 -7.84 -1.48
N ARG A 36 9.66 -8.13 -0.29
CA ARG A 36 8.95 -8.96 0.69
C ARG A 36 7.77 -8.20 1.28
N THR A 37 7.92 -6.91 1.51
CA THR A 37 6.87 -6.02 2.02
C THR A 37 5.75 -5.87 1.03
N TRP A 38 6.07 -5.64 -0.24
CA TRP A 38 5.10 -5.56 -1.32
C TRP A 38 4.28 -6.84 -1.42
N LEU A 39 4.93 -8.02 -1.48
CA LEU A 39 4.22 -9.30 -1.56
C LEU A 39 3.26 -9.51 -0.39
N ARG A 40 3.63 -9.08 0.82
CA ARG A 40 2.76 -9.15 2.01
C ARG A 40 1.60 -8.16 1.93
N ILE A 41 1.85 -6.93 1.49
CA ILE A 41 0.80 -5.91 1.29
C ILE A 41 -0.19 -6.42 0.24
N ALA A 42 0.28 -6.92 -0.90
CA ALA A 42 -0.55 -7.48 -1.95
C ALA A 42 -1.41 -8.66 -1.44
N ASP A 43 -0.82 -9.59 -0.68
CA ASP A 43 -1.55 -10.73 -0.10
C ASP A 43 -2.62 -10.29 0.90
N LEU A 44 -2.31 -9.32 1.78
CA LEU A 44 -3.23 -8.86 2.82
C LEU A 44 -4.35 -7.94 2.29
N PHE A 45 -4.02 -7.04 1.38
CA PHE A 45 -4.89 -5.92 0.99
C PHE A 45 -5.48 -6.06 -0.40
N LEU A 46 -4.84 -6.80 -1.30
CA LEU A 46 -5.28 -6.94 -2.70
C LEU A 46 -5.75 -8.36 -3.03
N GLY A 47 -5.87 -9.23 -2.03
CA GLY A 47 -6.41 -10.59 -2.15
C GLY A 47 -7.88 -10.65 -2.60
N THR A 48 -8.46 -11.84 -2.51
CA THR A 48 -9.83 -12.11 -3.00
C THR A 48 -10.90 -12.07 -1.91
N ASP A 49 -10.54 -11.79 -0.66
CA ASP A 49 -11.52 -11.68 0.41
C ASP A 49 -12.30 -10.35 0.33
N VAL A 50 -13.43 -10.26 1.05
CA VAL A 50 -14.34 -9.11 1.00
C VAL A 50 -13.66 -7.81 1.43
N LEU A 51 -12.78 -7.87 2.43
CA LEU A 51 -12.07 -6.67 2.88
C LEU A 51 -11.05 -6.22 1.83
N SER A 52 -10.32 -7.17 1.25
CA SER A 52 -9.40 -6.88 0.14
C SER A 52 -10.11 -6.29 -1.07
N ALA A 53 -11.38 -6.65 -1.31
CA ALA A 53 -12.16 -6.08 -2.41
C ALA A 53 -12.37 -4.57 -2.24
N GLU A 54 -12.80 -4.13 -1.06
CA GLU A 54 -13.01 -2.70 -0.75
C GLU A 54 -11.70 -1.92 -0.79
N VAL A 55 -10.63 -2.47 -0.21
CA VAL A 55 -9.31 -1.82 -0.25
C VAL A 55 -8.82 -1.70 -1.69
N ARG A 56 -8.96 -2.73 -2.52
CA ARG A 56 -8.53 -2.71 -3.93
C ARG A 56 -9.23 -1.60 -4.73
N ILE A 57 -10.52 -1.38 -4.53
CA ILE A 57 -11.29 -0.36 -5.27
C ILE A 57 -11.18 1.06 -4.69
N SER A 58 -10.48 1.25 -3.57
CA SER A 58 -10.38 2.53 -2.87
C SER A 58 -8.95 2.96 -2.54
N SER A 59 -7.94 2.23 -3.02
CA SER A 59 -6.54 2.50 -2.71
C SER A 59 -5.68 2.77 -3.93
N ILE A 60 -4.63 3.55 -3.66
CA ILE A 60 -3.44 3.67 -4.48
C ILE A 60 -2.29 3.15 -3.62
N ILE A 61 -1.42 2.33 -4.19
CA ILE A 61 -0.21 1.85 -3.48
C ILE A 61 1.00 2.23 -4.31
N THR A 62 1.85 3.05 -3.70
CA THR A 62 3.13 3.46 -4.26
C THR A 62 4.27 2.96 -3.40
N MET A 63 5.44 2.82 -4.02
CA MET A 63 6.70 2.57 -3.34
C MET A 63 7.69 3.62 -3.78
N THR A 64 8.28 4.35 -2.83
CA THR A 64 9.23 5.43 -3.08
C THR A 64 10.61 5.04 -2.56
N GLY A 65 11.67 5.49 -3.23
CA GLY A 65 13.03 5.38 -2.72
C GLY A 65 13.44 6.63 -1.95
N ASP A 66 14.74 6.89 -1.92
CA ASP A 66 15.33 8.02 -1.19
C ASP A 66 15.08 9.37 -1.88
N ILE A 67 14.62 9.37 -3.13
CA ILE A 67 14.31 10.58 -3.92
C ILE A 67 12.79 10.88 -3.91
N GLY A 68 12.01 10.15 -3.10
CA GLY A 68 10.60 10.43 -2.86
C GLY A 68 9.72 10.19 -4.09
N TRP A 69 9.08 11.25 -4.60
CA TRP A 69 8.19 11.13 -5.77
C TRP A 69 8.93 11.11 -7.10
N ASP A 70 10.24 11.35 -7.13
CA ASP A 70 11.03 11.29 -8.37
C ASP A 70 11.47 9.86 -8.71
N ASP A 71 11.38 8.93 -7.76
CA ASP A 71 11.78 7.53 -7.90
C ASP A 71 10.68 6.55 -7.46
N TYR A 72 9.41 6.98 -7.53
CA TYR A 72 8.30 6.13 -7.14
C TYR A 72 7.93 5.09 -8.20
N LEU A 73 7.45 3.94 -7.73
CA LEU A 73 6.72 2.96 -8.52
C LEU A 73 5.25 2.96 -8.11
N LEU A 74 4.35 2.98 -9.09
CA LEU A 74 2.91 2.77 -8.92
C LEU A 74 2.59 1.27 -9.01
N LEU A 75 2.31 0.65 -7.87
CA LEU A 75 2.15 -0.81 -7.75
C LEU A 75 0.69 -1.26 -7.79
N HIS A 76 -0.22 -0.38 -7.38
CA HIS A 76 -1.67 -0.61 -7.47
C HIS A 76 -2.40 0.72 -7.61
N HIS A 77 -3.47 0.71 -8.42
CA HIS A 77 -4.37 1.83 -8.59
C HIS A 77 -5.82 1.32 -8.66
N PHE A 78 -6.75 2.04 -8.04
CA PHE A 78 -8.17 1.64 -8.05
C PHE A 78 -8.81 1.75 -9.45
N ASP A 79 -8.37 2.71 -10.27
CA ASP A 79 -8.77 2.84 -11.67
C ASP A 79 -7.93 1.86 -12.53
N PRO A 80 -8.56 0.85 -13.15
CA PRO A 80 -7.87 -0.17 -13.94
C PRO A 80 -7.36 0.36 -15.29
N SER A 81 -7.69 1.58 -15.68
CA SER A 81 -7.16 2.21 -16.91
C SER A 81 -5.78 2.82 -16.73
N VAL A 82 -5.33 2.99 -15.49
CA VAL A 82 -4.00 3.50 -15.16
C VAL A 82 -2.97 2.38 -15.33
N GLU A 83 -1.93 2.62 -16.14
CA GLU A 83 -0.82 1.70 -16.32
C GLU A 83 0.03 1.63 -15.05
N LEU A 84 0.37 0.41 -14.63
CA LEU A 84 1.17 0.15 -13.44
C LEU A 84 2.64 -0.05 -13.81
N ASP A 85 3.53 0.32 -12.89
CA ASP A 85 4.95 0.04 -13.07
C ASP A 85 5.25 -1.45 -12.87
N PRO A 86 6.19 -2.01 -13.64
CA PRO A 86 6.63 -3.37 -13.43
C PRO A 86 7.38 -3.47 -12.09
N TYR A 87 6.91 -4.36 -11.20
CA TYR A 87 7.64 -4.66 -9.97
C TYR A 87 8.85 -5.56 -10.29
N PRO A 88 10.08 -5.19 -9.87
CA PRO A 88 11.31 -5.95 -10.16
C PRO A 88 11.45 -7.26 -9.36
#